data_AF-A0A1X9LNT5-F1
#
_entry.id   AF-A0A1X9LNT5-F1
#
_cell.length_a   1.000
_cell.length_b   1.000
_cell.length_c   1.000
_cell.angle_alpha   90.00
_cell.angle_beta   90.00
_cell.angle_gamma   90.00
#
_symmetry.space_group_name_H-M   'P 1'
#
loop_
_entity.id
_entity.type
_entity.pdbx_description
1 polymer ?
#
loop_
_entity_poly.entity_id
_entity_poly.type
_entity_poly.pdbx_seq_one_letter_code
_entity_poly.pdbx_strand_id
1 'polypeptide(L)'
;MERPTVSILPWVIGLVVAGLTVSAVASLALDPSAGDGAATLVAGFGVQMVAVAVVCVLLAHHSLAFRRTRFDFLWLLFGVLPIGSLLLAIPAILSDPVYFDATSPPGFWSTLALHAVLILVGALFGPLLWFFILMPVSQLVGGVVALARGEKPPVFRFVTPIVMLALAAFILLGAGALDLGAALPGRFAAPQIVLAMLGLPGSYVVASPLLLWVCRGILLALLVAFLGSWWARRREAHAG
;
A
#
# COMPACT_ATOMS: atom_id res chain seq x y z
N MET A 1 23.69 19.76 25.16
CA MET A 1 23.64 19.99 23.70
C MET A 1 22.18 19.93 23.26
N GLU A 2 21.60 21.07 22.87
CA GLU A 2 20.25 21.10 22.31
C GLU A 2 20.27 20.52 20.89
N ARG A 3 19.38 19.58 20.59
CA ARG A 3 19.29 18.98 19.26
C ARG A 3 18.56 19.95 18.33
N PRO A 4 19.07 20.23 17.11
CA PRO A 4 18.42 21.14 16.19
C PRO A 4 17.01 20.65 15.83
N THR A 5 16.01 21.52 16.03
CA THR A 5 14.61 21.29 15.67
C THR A 5 14.39 21.63 14.20
N VAL A 6 14.38 20.62 13.35
CA VAL A 6 13.98 20.77 11.94
C VAL A 6 12.52 20.37 11.82
N SER A 7 11.68 21.28 11.33
CA SER A 7 10.25 21.03 11.16
C SER A 7 9.99 20.34 9.82
N ILE A 8 9.32 19.19 9.84
CA ILE A 8 8.83 18.53 8.61
C ILE A 8 7.52 19.16 8.11
N LEU A 9 6.96 20.12 8.84
CA LEU A 9 5.66 20.73 8.56
C LEU A 9 5.52 21.27 7.13
N PRO A 10 6.50 22.00 6.54
CA PRO A 10 6.35 22.52 5.18
C PRO A 10 6.18 21.40 4.13
N TRP A 11 6.87 20.28 4.32
CA TRP A 11 6.76 19.12 3.45
C TRP A 11 5.38 18.45 3.56
N VAL A 12 4.85 18.35 4.78
CA VAL A 12 3.50 17.82 5.00
C VAL A 12 2.43 18.75 4.43
N ILE A 13 2.59 20.07 4.54
CA ILE A 13 1.69 21.05 3.89
C ILE A 13 1.69 20.83 2.38
N GLY A 14 2.87 20.78 1.76
CA GLY A 14 2.99 20.54 0.31
C GLY A 14 2.36 19.21 -0.12
N LEU A 15 2.56 18.16 0.67
CA LEU A 15 1.97 16.84 0.42
C LEU A 15 0.44 16.85 0.53
N VAL A 16 -0.11 17.54 1.53
CA VAL A 16 -1.57 17.65 1.73
C VAL A 16 -2.20 18.44 0.59
N VAL A 17 -1.60 19.57 0.19
CA VAL A 17 -2.06 20.35 -0.96
C VAL A 17 -2.00 19.53 -2.24
N ALA A 18 -0.89 18.83 -2.50
CA ALA A 18 -0.76 17.96 -3.67
C ALA A 18 -1.80 16.83 -3.63
N GLY A 19 -1.97 16.17 -2.49
CA GLY A 19 -2.97 15.11 -2.31
C GLY A 19 -4.39 15.59 -2.57
N LEU A 20 -4.78 16.74 -2.02
CA LEU A 20 -6.10 17.34 -2.27
C LEU A 20 -6.28 17.72 -3.74
N THR A 21 -5.25 18.22 -4.42
CA THR A 21 -5.30 18.48 -5.86
C THR A 21 -5.50 17.20 -6.66
N VAL A 22 -4.79 16.12 -6.32
CA VAL A 22 -5.00 14.81 -6.98
C VAL A 22 -6.41 14.29 -6.71
N SER A 23 -6.90 14.36 -5.47
CA SER A 23 -8.27 13.97 -5.14
C SER A 23 -9.30 14.80 -5.90
N ALA A 24 -9.11 16.11 -6.02
CA ALA A 24 -10.00 16.98 -6.79
C ALA A 24 -10.00 16.59 -8.27
N VAL A 25 -8.83 16.43 -8.88
CA VAL A 25 -8.71 16.03 -10.29
C VAL A 25 -9.34 14.67 -10.53
N ALA A 26 -9.07 13.69 -9.67
CA ALA A 26 -9.64 12.35 -9.79
C ALA A 26 -11.17 12.37 -9.65
N SER A 27 -11.72 13.12 -8.71
CA SER A 27 -13.18 13.27 -8.55
C SER A 27 -13.82 14.01 -9.74
N LEU A 28 -13.15 15.01 -10.30
CA LEU A 28 -13.68 15.81 -11.42
C LEU A 28 -13.49 15.16 -12.80
N ALA A 29 -12.47 14.31 -12.95
CA ALA A 29 -12.20 13.56 -14.17
C ALA A 29 -12.91 12.20 -14.20
N LEU A 30 -13.79 11.94 -13.22
CA LEU A 30 -14.56 10.71 -13.15
C LEU A 30 -15.52 10.66 -14.34
N ASP A 31 -15.39 9.62 -15.16
CA ASP A 31 -16.31 9.30 -16.24
C ASP A 31 -17.23 8.15 -15.79
N PRO A 32 -18.48 8.44 -15.42
CA PRO A 32 -19.43 7.41 -14.97
C PRO A 32 -19.71 6.35 -16.03
N SER A 33 -19.53 6.68 -17.31
CA SER A 33 -19.80 5.76 -18.42
C SER A 33 -18.77 4.64 -18.53
N ALA A 34 -17.54 4.88 -18.04
CA ALA A 34 -16.47 3.89 -18.00
C ALA A 34 -16.65 2.87 -16.86
N GLY A 35 -17.45 3.19 -15.84
CA GLY A 35 -17.92 2.24 -14.82
C GLY A 35 -16.87 1.59 -13.93
N ASP A 36 -15.62 2.09 -13.89
CA ASP A 36 -14.51 1.36 -13.26
C ASP A 36 -14.31 1.69 -11.76
N GLY A 37 -14.90 2.78 -11.25
CA GLY A 37 -14.73 3.24 -9.86
C GLY A 37 -13.28 3.58 -9.47
N ALA A 38 -12.32 3.52 -10.40
CA ALA A 38 -10.90 3.62 -10.12
C ALA A 38 -10.52 5.02 -9.64
N ALA A 39 -11.10 6.05 -10.25
CA ALA A 39 -10.90 7.43 -9.85
C ALA A 39 -11.33 7.68 -8.40
N THR A 40 -12.48 7.12 -7.98
CA THR A 40 -12.96 7.17 -6.59
C THR A 40 -12.02 6.43 -5.64
N LEU A 41 -11.52 5.26 -6.03
CA LEU A 41 -10.54 4.50 -5.23
C LEU A 41 -9.22 5.27 -5.08
N VAL A 42 -8.74 5.90 -6.15
CA VAL A 42 -7.52 6.72 -6.10
C VAL A 42 -7.71 7.92 -5.17
N ALA A 43 -8.79 8.68 -5.34
CA ALA A 43 -9.07 9.89 -4.55
C ALA A 43 -9.32 9.58 -3.06
N GLY A 44 -10.14 8.56 -2.79
CA GLY A 44 -10.51 8.18 -1.43
C GLY A 44 -9.42 7.39 -0.72
N PHE A 45 -8.90 6.32 -1.33
CA PHE A 45 -7.99 5.38 -0.68
C PHE A 45 -6.53 5.65 -1.04
N GLY A 46 -6.22 5.77 -2.33
CA GLY A 46 -4.84 5.85 -2.84
C GLY A 46 -4.08 7.07 -2.32
N VAL A 47 -4.68 8.26 -2.41
CA VAL A 47 -4.07 9.51 -1.94
C VAL A 47 -3.75 9.45 -0.44
N GLN A 48 -4.67 8.95 0.38
CA GLN A 48 -4.48 8.85 1.83
C GLN A 48 -3.35 7.87 2.18
N MET A 49 -3.36 6.70 1.52
CA MET A 49 -2.34 5.68 1.70
C MET A 49 -0.95 6.21 1.35
N VAL A 50 -0.80 6.86 0.19
CA VAL A 50 0.49 7.41 -0.25
C VAL A 50 0.94 8.55 0.66
N ALA A 51 0.04 9.46 1.02
CA ALA A 51 0.39 10.58 1.88
C ALA A 51 0.91 10.12 3.25
N VAL A 52 0.20 9.19 3.91
CA VAL A 52 0.64 8.63 5.18
C VAL A 52 1.97 7.88 5.03
N ALA A 53 2.14 7.11 3.95
CA ALA A 53 3.39 6.39 3.69
C ALA A 53 4.60 7.31 3.51
N VAL A 54 4.44 8.43 2.78
CA VAL A 54 5.48 9.44 2.59
C VAL A 54 5.83 10.12 3.91
N VAL A 55 4.83 10.44 4.74
CA VAL A 55 5.10 11.01 6.08
C VAL A 55 5.87 10.01 6.96
N CYS A 56 5.56 8.71 6.89
CA CYS A 56 6.35 7.68 7.56
C CYS A 56 7.83 7.67 7.09
N VAL A 57 8.11 7.87 5.79
CA VAL A 57 9.48 8.04 5.28
C VAL A 57 10.16 9.25 5.92
N LEU A 58 9.50 10.41 5.93
CA LEU A 58 10.05 11.65 6.50
C LEU A 58 10.35 11.49 7.99
N LEU A 59 9.43 10.87 8.74
CA LEU A 59 9.59 10.60 10.16
C LEU A 59 10.72 9.61 10.44
N ALA A 60 10.83 8.54 9.65
CA ALA A 60 11.90 7.57 9.80
C ALA A 60 13.27 8.22 9.57
N HIS A 61 13.43 9.01 8.50
CA HIS A 61 14.67 9.74 8.25
C HIS A 61 15.02 10.74 9.36
N HIS A 62 14.03 11.48 9.88
CA HIS A 62 14.25 12.39 11.00
C HIS A 62 14.63 11.68 12.30
N SER A 63 13.97 10.56 12.60
CA SER A 63 14.20 9.77 13.79
C SER A 63 15.60 9.14 13.78
N LEU A 64 16.02 8.59 12.63
CA LEU A 64 17.38 8.04 12.44
C LEU A 64 18.47 9.12 12.54
N ALA A 65 18.15 10.38 12.23
CA ALA A 65 19.04 11.53 12.42
C ALA A 65 19.02 12.07 13.87
N PHE A 66 18.37 11.36 14.81
CA PHE A 66 18.20 11.75 16.22
C PHE A 66 17.57 13.14 16.43
N ARG A 67 16.81 13.66 15.47
CA ARG A 67 16.15 14.97 15.56
C ARG A 67 14.85 14.86 16.36
N ARG A 68 14.49 15.93 17.08
CA ARG A 68 13.16 16.03 17.72
C ARG A 68 12.14 16.47 16.67
N THR A 69 11.02 15.77 16.59
CA THR A 69 9.91 16.09 15.68
C THR A 69 8.70 16.51 16.48
N ARG A 70 8.12 17.67 16.16
CA ARG A 70 6.83 18.11 16.70
C ARG A 70 5.71 17.44 15.90
N PHE A 71 4.65 17.00 16.58
CA PHE A 71 3.53 16.28 15.97
C PHE A 71 2.41 17.19 15.44
N ASP A 72 2.64 18.48 15.37
CA ASP A 72 1.67 19.49 14.90
C ASP A 72 1.17 19.21 13.47
N PHE A 73 1.96 18.49 12.66
CA PHE A 73 1.60 18.09 11.29
C PHE A 73 0.53 16.98 11.24
N LEU A 74 0.28 16.24 12.33
CA LEU A 74 -0.70 15.14 12.35
C LEU A 74 -2.12 15.63 12.06
N TRP A 75 -2.46 16.84 12.48
CA TRP A 75 -3.76 17.45 12.16
C TRP A 75 -3.93 17.68 10.66
N LEU A 76 -2.87 18.08 9.95
CA LEU A 76 -2.92 18.23 8.50
C LEU A 76 -3.13 16.88 7.80
N LEU A 77 -2.46 15.84 8.29
CA LEU A 77 -2.50 14.52 7.68
C LEU A 77 -3.79 13.76 7.97
N PHE A 78 -4.30 13.80 9.21
CA PHE A 78 -5.45 13.00 9.65
C PHE A 78 -6.75 13.81 9.83
N GLY A 79 -6.66 15.14 9.85
CA GLY A 79 -7.82 16.02 9.86
C GLY A 79 -8.06 16.62 8.47
N VAL A 80 -7.14 17.48 8.03
CA VAL A 80 -7.33 18.31 6.82
C VAL A 80 -7.42 17.48 5.55
N LEU A 81 -6.48 16.55 5.31
CA LEU A 81 -6.46 15.76 4.08
C LEU A 81 -7.68 14.82 3.93
N PRO A 82 -8.10 14.06 4.96
CA PRO A 82 -9.31 13.25 4.94
C PRO A 82 -10.58 14.08 4.72
N ILE A 83 -10.77 15.14 5.51
CA ILE A 83 -11.97 15.99 5.42
C ILE A 83 -12.01 16.70 4.07
N GLY A 84 -10.89 17.25 3.60
CA GLY A 84 -10.81 17.90 2.31
C GLY A 84 -11.11 16.94 1.16
N SER A 85 -10.57 15.72 1.19
CA SER A 85 -10.87 14.71 0.16
C SER A 85 -12.35 14.30 0.17
N LEU A 86 -12.95 14.20 1.35
CA LEU A 86 -14.38 13.90 1.49
C LEU A 86 -15.26 15.03 0.93
N LEU A 87 -14.93 16.29 1.23
CA LEU A 87 -15.64 17.45 0.69
C LEU A 87 -15.51 17.55 -0.83
N LEU A 88 -14.35 17.21 -1.39
CA LEU A 88 -14.10 17.18 -2.83
C LEU A 88 -14.86 16.05 -3.56
N ALA A 89 -15.35 15.03 -2.85
CA ALA A 89 -16.21 14.00 -3.42
C ALA A 89 -17.66 14.49 -3.61
N ILE A 90 -18.11 15.48 -2.84
CA ILE A 90 -19.51 15.96 -2.86
C ILE A 90 -19.92 16.44 -4.27
N PRO A 91 -19.16 17.29 -4.98
CA PRO A 91 -19.54 17.73 -6.32
C PRO A 91 -19.73 16.57 -7.31
N ALA A 92 -18.85 15.56 -7.27
CA ALA A 92 -18.94 14.39 -8.15
C ALA A 92 -20.17 13.51 -7.82
N ILE A 93 -20.51 13.37 -6.54
CA ILE A 93 -21.73 12.64 -6.15
C ILE A 93 -22.99 13.39 -6.60
N LEU A 94 -22.98 14.72 -6.52
CA LEU A 94 -24.11 15.55 -6.93
C LEU A 94 -24.26 15.68 -8.46
N SER A 95 -23.17 15.57 -9.22
CA SER A 95 -23.23 15.60 -10.69
C SER A 95 -23.86 14.32 -11.24
N ASP A 96 -23.56 13.17 -10.64
CA ASP A 96 -23.96 11.85 -11.14
C ASP A 96 -24.62 10.98 -10.05
N PRO A 97 -25.76 11.40 -9.48
CA PRO A 97 -26.37 10.76 -8.31
C PRO A 97 -26.84 9.33 -8.59
N VAL A 98 -27.14 8.97 -9.85
CA VAL A 98 -27.54 7.59 -10.21
C VAL A 98 -26.35 6.64 -10.15
N TYR A 99 -25.17 7.06 -10.61
CA TYR A 99 -23.95 6.26 -10.57
C TYR A 99 -23.53 5.92 -9.14
N PHE A 100 -23.69 6.89 -8.24
CA PHE A 100 -23.31 6.79 -6.83
C PHE A 100 -24.42 6.27 -5.90
N ASP A 101 -25.57 5.85 -6.45
CA ASP A 101 -26.77 5.48 -5.67
C ASP A 101 -27.20 6.55 -4.64
N ALA A 102 -27.03 7.82 -5.02
CA ALA A 102 -27.25 9.01 -4.21
C ALA A 102 -28.49 9.80 -4.64
N THR A 103 -29.47 9.15 -5.29
CA THR A 103 -30.72 9.79 -5.77
C THR A 103 -31.67 10.23 -4.65
N SER A 104 -31.46 9.73 -3.43
CA SER A 104 -32.23 10.09 -2.23
C SER A 104 -31.29 10.66 -1.15
N PRO A 105 -31.80 11.49 -0.21
CA PRO A 105 -30.98 11.99 0.89
C PRO A 105 -30.31 10.87 1.72
N PRO A 106 -30.98 9.75 2.07
CA PRO A 106 -30.32 8.63 2.72
C PRO A 106 -29.21 7.99 1.87
N GLY A 107 -29.45 7.82 0.56
CA GLY A 107 -28.45 7.31 -0.39
C GLY A 107 -27.19 8.17 -0.40
N PHE A 108 -27.36 9.50 -0.52
CA PHE A 108 -26.26 10.46 -0.48
C PHE A 108 -25.39 10.31 0.78
N TRP A 109 -26.00 10.27 1.96
CA TRP A 109 -25.26 10.11 3.22
C TRP A 109 -24.57 8.75 3.32
N SER A 110 -25.18 7.68 2.79
CA SER A 110 -24.57 6.35 2.77
C SER A 110 -23.34 6.30 1.86
N THR A 111 -23.39 6.92 0.68
CA THR A 111 -22.27 7.03 -0.25
C THR A 111 -21.13 7.85 0.33
N LEU A 112 -21.46 8.97 0.99
CA LEU A 112 -20.47 9.80 1.66
C LEU A 112 -19.81 9.05 2.82
N ALA A 113 -20.57 8.28 3.60
CA ALA A 113 -20.05 7.43 4.66
C ALA A 113 -19.11 6.34 4.10
N LEU A 114 -19.46 5.71 2.97
CA LEU A 114 -18.59 4.74 2.30
C LEU A 114 -17.26 5.39 1.85
N HIS A 115 -17.31 6.60 1.30
CA HIS A 115 -16.10 7.36 0.96
C HIS A 115 -15.24 7.66 2.18
N ALA A 116 -15.87 8.05 3.30
CA ALA A 116 -15.16 8.26 4.55
C ALA A 116 -14.48 6.98 5.06
N VAL A 117 -15.15 5.83 4.97
CA VAL A 117 -14.54 4.53 5.28
C VAL A 117 -13.35 4.25 4.36
N LEU A 118 -13.49 4.51 3.06
CA LEU A 118 -12.41 4.30 2.08
C LEU A 118 -11.17 5.14 2.40
N ILE A 119 -11.39 6.39 2.81
CA ILE A 119 -10.35 7.33 3.28
C ILE A 119 -9.65 6.81 4.52
N LEU A 120 -10.40 6.35 5.53
CA LEU A 120 -9.84 5.80 6.75
C LEU A 120 -9.04 4.53 6.48
N VAL A 121 -9.57 3.63 5.64
CA VAL A 121 -8.87 2.42 5.20
C VAL A 121 -7.58 2.79 4.46
N GLY A 122 -7.61 3.77 3.55
CA GLY A 122 -6.42 4.28 2.87
C GLY A 122 -5.36 4.77 3.85
N ALA A 123 -5.75 5.60 4.82
CA ALA A 123 -4.84 6.10 5.84
C ALA A 123 -4.22 4.97 6.68
N LEU A 124 -4.99 3.93 7.03
CA LEU A 124 -4.50 2.75 7.75
C LEU A 124 -3.56 1.88 6.91
N PHE A 125 -3.71 1.87 5.60
CA PHE A 125 -2.82 1.14 4.69
C PHE A 125 -1.51 1.90 4.41
N GLY A 126 -1.42 3.19 4.71
CA GLY A 126 -0.20 3.97 4.50
C GLY A 126 1.04 3.42 5.22
N PRO A 127 0.98 3.06 6.51
CA PRO A 127 2.09 2.40 7.20
C PRO A 127 2.45 1.04 6.59
N LEU A 128 1.47 0.29 6.07
CA LEU A 128 1.73 -0.98 5.37
C LEU A 128 2.47 -0.73 4.05
N LEU A 129 2.03 0.24 3.25
CA LEU A 129 2.71 0.66 2.02
C LEU A 129 4.15 1.11 2.31
N TRP A 130 4.34 1.90 3.37
CA TRP A 130 5.66 2.31 3.80
C TRP A 130 6.53 1.11 4.16
N PHE A 131 6.02 0.20 5.00
CA PHE A 131 6.80 -0.92 5.52
C PHE A 131 7.13 -1.96 4.45
N PHE A 132 6.19 -2.32 3.59
CA PHE A 132 6.36 -3.37 2.60
C PHE A 132 6.96 -2.90 1.27
N ILE A 133 6.85 -1.61 0.94
CA ILE A 133 7.32 -1.07 -0.35
C ILE A 133 8.40 -0.01 -0.14
N LEU A 134 8.06 1.13 0.47
CA LEU A 134 8.98 2.27 0.50
C LEU A 134 10.26 2.00 1.30
N MET A 135 10.14 1.33 2.45
CA MET A 135 11.28 1.01 3.29
C MET A 135 12.22 0.01 2.58
N PRO A 136 11.76 -1.11 2.03
CA PRO A 136 12.59 -2.01 1.23
C PRO A 136 13.27 -1.34 0.04
N VAL A 137 12.53 -0.52 -0.71
CA VAL A 137 13.10 0.26 -1.83
C VAL A 137 14.22 1.18 -1.33
N SER A 138 14.00 1.89 -0.20
CA SER A 138 15.01 2.78 0.37
C SER A 138 16.27 2.03 0.81
N GLN A 139 16.14 0.81 1.32
CA GLN A 139 17.26 -0.06 1.69
C GLN A 139 18.05 -0.53 0.47
N LEU A 140 17.36 -0.92 -0.61
CA LEU A 140 18.01 -1.30 -1.87
C LEU A 140 18.77 -0.14 -2.49
N VAL A 141 18.13 1.04 -2.60
CA VAL A 141 18.79 2.25 -3.10
C VAL A 141 20.02 2.58 -2.26
N GLY A 142 19.90 2.55 -0.92
CA GLY A 142 21.03 2.77 -0.03
C GLY A 142 22.14 1.73 -0.17
N GLY A 143 21.81 0.47 -0.46
CA GLY A 143 22.78 -0.59 -0.75
C GLY A 143 23.52 -0.38 -2.07
N VAL A 144 22.80 0.02 -3.12
CA VAL A 144 23.38 0.35 -4.44
C VAL A 144 24.30 1.56 -4.35
N VAL A 145 23.89 2.61 -3.64
CA VAL A 145 24.73 3.80 -3.41
C VAL A 145 26.00 3.44 -2.64
N ALA A 146 25.92 2.56 -1.64
CA ALA A 146 27.09 2.08 -0.90
C ALA A 146 28.06 1.31 -1.81
N LEU A 147 27.56 0.41 -2.66
CA LEU A 147 28.38 -0.30 -3.65
C LEU A 147 29.07 0.66 -4.63
N ALA A 148 28.35 1.68 -5.11
CA ALA A 148 28.91 2.70 -5.99
C ALA A 148 30.02 3.53 -5.33
N ARG A 149 30.01 3.64 -3.99
CA ARG A 149 31.07 4.27 -3.19
C ARG A 149 32.23 3.33 -2.85
N GLY A 150 32.21 2.08 -3.34
CA GLY A 150 33.23 1.08 -3.05
C GLY A 150 33.09 0.42 -1.68
N GLU A 151 32.00 0.66 -0.95
CA GLU A 151 31.71 -0.05 0.29
C GLU A 151 31.31 -1.50 -0.03
N LYS A 152 31.55 -2.41 0.92
CA LYS A 152 31.12 -3.82 0.83
C LYS A 152 29.95 -4.07 1.78
N PRO A 153 28.72 -3.63 1.43
CA PRO A 153 27.56 -3.86 2.28
C PRO A 153 27.32 -5.36 2.46
N PRO A 154 26.88 -5.79 3.65
CA PRO A 154 26.60 -7.20 3.90
C PRO A 154 25.40 -7.66 3.05
N VAL A 155 25.43 -8.92 2.61
CA VAL A 155 24.44 -9.51 1.68
C VAL A 155 23.00 -9.37 2.17
N PHE A 156 22.77 -9.46 3.50
CA PHE A 156 21.43 -9.30 4.07
C PHE A 156 20.78 -7.95 3.76
N ARG A 157 21.58 -6.91 3.47
CA ARG A 157 21.09 -5.58 3.09
C ARG A 157 20.35 -5.56 1.75
N PHE A 158 20.55 -6.58 0.91
CA PHE A 158 19.81 -6.75 -0.36
C PHE A 158 18.75 -7.85 -0.27
N VAL A 159 19.04 -8.94 0.43
CA VAL A 159 18.13 -10.09 0.51
C VAL A 159 16.84 -9.73 1.24
N THR A 160 16.93 -9.10 2.42
CA THR A 160 15.74 -8.72 3.22
C THR A 160 14.76 -7.84 2.44
N PRO A 161 15.17 -6.71 1.84
CA PRO A 161 14.23 -5.88 1.09
C PRO A 161 13.67 -6.57 -0.17
N ILE A 162 14.46 -7.41 -0.86
CA ILE A 162 13.95 -8.21 -1.99
C ILE A 162 12.84 -9.16 -1.53
N VAL A 163 13.01 -9.84 -0.38
CA VAL A 163 11.99 -10.72 0.18
C VAL A 163 10.71 -9.95 0.53
N MET A 164 10.84 -8.76 1.12
CA MET A 164 9.68 -7.93 1.45
C MET A 164 8.94 -7.44 0.20
N LEU A 165 9.67 -7.00 -0.84
CA LEU A 165 9.08 -6.60 -2.12
C LEU A 165 8.44 -7.78 -2.85
N ALA A 166 9.07 -8.95 -2.82
CA ALA A 166 8.51 -10.17 -3.38
C ALA A 166 7.20 -10.55 -2.66
N LEU A 167 7.13 -10.42 -1.34
CA LEU A 167 5.90 -10.65 -0.59
C LEU A 167 4.82 -9.61 -0.94
N ALA A 168 5.17 -8.34 -1.07
CA ALA A 168 4.23 -7.29 -1.51
C ALA A 168 3.69 -7.59 -2.92
N ALA A 169 4.58 -7.93 -3.86
CA ALA A 169 4.20 -8.32 -5.21
C ALA A 169 3.31 -9.58 -5.20
N PHE A 170 3.63 -10.58 -4.39
CA PHE A 170 2.81 -11.78 -4.23
C PHE A 170 1.39 -11.45 -3.78
N ILE A 171 1.23 -10.56 -2.79
CA ILE A 171 -0.09 -10.14 -2.29
C ILE A 171 -0.86 -9.40 -3.38
N LEU A 172 -0.25 -8.42 -4.04
CA LEU A 172 -0.90 -7.60 -5.06
C LEU A 172 -1.30 -8.40 -6.30
N LEU A 173 -0.36 -9.20 -6.83
CA LEU A 173 -0.62 -10.05 -7.99
C LEU A 173 -1.61 -11.17 -7.64
N GLY A 174 -1.54 -11.70 -6.41
CA GLY A 174 -2.45 -12.74 -5.93
C GLY A 174 -3.90 -12.25 -5.84
N ALA A 175 -4.10 -11.01 -5.38
CA ALA A 175 -5.41 -10.37 -5.36
C ALA A 175 -6.01 -10.20 -6.77
N GLY A 176 -5.18 -9.91 -7.79
CA GLY A 176 -5.64 -9.82 -9.18
C GLY A 176 -5.71 -11.15 -9.93
N ALA A 177 -5.06 -12.20 -9.43
CA ALA A 177 -5.01 -13.51 -10.08
C ALA A 177 -6.26 -14.35 -9.86
N LEU A 178 -6.97 -14.12 -8.75
CA LEU A 178 -8.09 -14.94 -8.29
C LEU A 178 -9.36 -14.11 -8.20
N ASP A 179 -10.43 -14.62 -8.82
CA ASP A 179 -11.79 -14.16 -8.53
C ASP A 179 -12.38 -15.08 -7.47
N LEU A 180 -12.57 -14.51 -6.28
CA LEU A 180 -13.16 -15.16 -5.12
C LEU A 180 -14.65 -14.84 -4.97
N GLY A 181 -15.25 -14.06 -5.89
CA GLY A 181 -16.65 -13.65 -5.84
C GLY A 181 -17.62 -14.83 -5.95
N ALA A 182 -17.26 -15.88 -6.68
CA ALA A 182 -18.05 -17.09 -6.80
C ALA A 182 -17.95 -18.02 -5.57
N ALA A 183 -16.91 -17.88 -4.77
CA ALA A 183 -16.68 -18.69 -3.57
C ALA A 183 -17.09 -17.89 -2.33
N LEU A 184 -18.35 -18.05 -1.89
CA LEU A 184 -18.93 -17.53 -0.62
C LEU A 184 -18.06 -16.50 0.15
N PRO A 185 -18.43 -15.20 0.16
CA PRO A 185 -17.61 -14.15 0.77
C PRO A 185 -17.25 -14.47 2.23
N GLY A 186 -15.95 -14.43 2.58
CA GLY A 186 -15.47 -14.55 3.96
C GLY A 186 -14.52 -15.71 4.22
N ARG A 187 -14.58 -16.30 5.43
CA ARG A 187 -13.59 -17.20 6.07
C ARG A 187 -13.08 -18.39 5.24
N PHE A 188 -13.71 -18.71 4.10
CA PHE A 188 -13.29 -19.74 3.16
C PHE A 188 -12.33 -19.25 2.05
N ALA A 189 -12.05 -17.96 1.94
CA ALA A 189 -11.12 -17.41 0.96
C ALA A 189 -9.67 -17.89 1.16
N ALA A 190 -9.19 -17.94 2.41
CA ALA A 190 -7.79 -18.28 2.70
C ALA A 190 -7.40 -19.71 2.27
N PRO A 191 -8.16 -20.76 2.58
CA PRO A 191 -7.90 -22.11 2.04
C PRO A 191 -7.90 -22.15 0.52
N GLN A 192 -8.81 -21.43 -0.14
CA GLN A 192 -8.88 -21.40 -1.61
C GLN A 192 -7.67 -20.72 -2.24
N ILE A 193 -7.17 -19.63 -1.63
CA ILE A 193 -5.91 -19.00 -2.05
C ILE A 193 -4.76 -19.99 -1.93
N VAL A 194 -4.65 -20.73 -0.82
CA VAL A 194 -3.58 -21.73 -0.63
C VAL A 194 -3.67 -22.84 -1.69
N LEU A 195 -4.87 -23.40 -1.92
CA LEU A 195 -5.08 -24.42 -2.96
C LEU A 195 -4.70 -23.89 -4.35
N ALA A 196 -5.10 -22.67 -4.68
CA ALA A 196 -4.74 -22.03 -5.94
C ALA A 196 -3.23 -21.85 -6.11
N MET A 197 -2.53 -21.44 -5.04
CA MET A 197 -1.08 -21.28 -5.07
C MET A 197 -0.33 -22.60 -5.18
N LEU A 198 -0.89 -23.69 -4.66
CA LEU A 198 -0.32 -25.03 -4.77
C LEU A 198 -0.71 -25.76 -6.08
N GLY A 199 -1.60 -25.18 -6.89
CA GLY A 199 -2.12 -25.85 -8.09
C GLY A 199 -3.08 -26.99 -7.80
N LEU A 200 -3.66 -27.00 -6.60
CA LEU A 200 -4.66 -27.98 -6.19
C LEU A 200 -6.06 -27.53 -6.63
N PRO A 201 -6.94 -28.47 -6.99
CA PRO A 201 -8.32 -28.14 -7.36
C PRO A 201 -9.05 -27.49 -6.17
N GLY A 202 -9.89 -26.49 -6.46
CA GLY A 202 -10.66 -25.75 -5.47
C GLY A 202 -11.86 -25.06 -6.11
N SER A 203 -12.61 -24.28 -5.32
CA SER A 203 -13.79 -23.54 -5.77
C SER A 203 -13.46 -22.11 -6.23
N TYR A 204 -12.18 -21.79 -6.43
CA TYR A 204 -11.72 -20.49 -6.90
C TYR A 204 -11.83 -20.38 -8.42
N VAL A 205 -12.06 -19.17 -8.92
CA VAL A 205 -11.98 -18.86 -10.34
C VAL A 205 -10.65 -18.15 -10.61
N VAL A 206 -9.93 -18.57 -11.65
CA VAL A 206 -8.68 -17.93 -12.04
C VAL A 206 -9.01 -16.78 -12.98
N ALA A 207 -8.90 -15.55 -12.49
CA ALA A 207 -9.11 -14.35 -13.29
C ALA A 207 -7.97 -14.13 -14.30
N SER A 208 -6.73 -14.41 -13.89
CA SER A 208 -5.57 -14.31 -14.78
C SER A 208 -4.58 -15.47 -14.55
N PRO A 209 -4.50 -16.42 -15.49
CA PRO A 209 -3.55 -17.53 -15.41
C PRO A 209 -2.11 -17.06 -15.35
N LEU A 210 -1.77 -15.99 -16.09
CA LEU A 210 -0.43 -15.42 -16.09
C LEU A 210 -0.03 -14.89 -14.71
N LEU A 211 -0.89 -14.09 -14.07
CA LEU A 211 -0.62 -13.56 -12.73
C LEU A 211 -0.48 -14.69 -11.71
N LEU A 212 -1.31 -15.72 -11.81
CA LEU A 212 -1.23 -16.90 -10.94
C LEU A 212 0.13 -17.62 -11.09
N TRP A 213 0.61 -17.81 -12.32
CA TRP A 213 1.94 -18.41 -12.55
C TRP A 213 3.06 -17.56 -11.96
N VAL A 214 2.98 -16.23 -12.11
CA VAL A 214 3.96 -15.32 -11.49
C VAL A 214 3.92 -15.43 -9.97
N CYS A 215 2.73 -15.44 -9.35
CA CYS A 215 2.58 -15.65 -7.91
C CYS A 215 3.22 -16.97 -7.44
N ARG A 216 3.00 -18.07 -8.17
CA ARG A 216 3.61 -19.37 -7.87
C ARG A 216 5.13 -19.33 -8.00
N GLY A 217 5.66 -18.66 -9.02
CA GLY A 217 7.10 -18.46 -9.20
C GLY A 217 7.72 -17.68 -8.04
N ILE A 218 7.06 -16.60 -7.60
CA ILE A 218 7.49 -15.81 -6.43
C ILE A 218 7.45 -16.67 -5.17
N LEU A 219 6.37 -17.40 -4.94
CA LEU A 219 6.23 -18.31 -3.79
C LEU A 219 7.36 -19.35 -3.76
N LEU A 220 7.65 -19.97 -4.91
CA LEU A 220 8.73 -20.95 -5.03
C LEU A 220 10.08 -20.31 -4.72
N ALA A 221 10.36 -19.12 -5.26
CA ALA A 221 11.61 -18.40 -4.98
C ALA A 221 11.77 -18.07 -3.49
N LEU A 222 10.70 -17.62 -2.84
CA LEU A 222 10.68 -17.36 -1.39
C LEU A 222 10.92 -18.63 -0.58
N LEU A 223 10.28 -19.75 -0.95
CA LEU A 223 10.47 -21.04 -0.29
C LEU A 223 11.90 -21.55 -0.45
N VAL A 224 12.48 -21.46 -1.66
CA VAL A 224 13.87 -21.86 -1.92
C VAL A 224 14.85 -21.00 -1.13
N ALA A 225 14.64 -19.67 -1.08
CA ALA A 225 15.48 -18.78 -0.28
C ALA A 225 15.43 -19.13 1.22
N PHE A 226 14.23 -19.39 1.74
CA PHE A 226 14.04 -19.75 3.14
C PHE A 226 14.63 -21.13 3.46
N LEU A 227 14.18 -22.19 2.77
CA LEU A 227 14.61 -23.57 3.00
C LEU A 227 16.10 -23.78 2.70
N GLY A 228 16.61 -23.14 1.65
CA GLY A 228 18.03 -23.18 1.31
C GLY A 228 18.89 -22.56 2.41
N SER A 229 18.49 -21.40 2.93
CA SER A 229 19.23 -20.76 4.04
C SER A 229 19.14 -21.56 5.34
N TRP A 230 18.00 -22.18 5.63
CA TRP A 230 17.84 -23.06 6.80
C TRP A 230 18.73 -24.30 6.70
N TRP A 231 18.74 -24.96 5.53
CA TRP A 231 19.52 -26.17 5.32
C TRP A 231 21.03 -25.93 5.31
N ALA A 232 21.48 -24.80 4.75
CA ALA A 232 22.87 -24.37 4.81
C ALA A 232 23.36 -24.23 6.26
N ARG A 233 22.61 -23.53 7.11
CA ARG A 233 22.92 -23.39 8.54
C ARG A 233 22.95 -24.73 9.27
N ARG A 234 22.05 -25.65 8.91
CA ARG A 234 21.98 -26.98 9.54
C ARG A 234 23.21 -27.83 9.22
N ARG A 235 23.76 -27.72 8.01
CA ARG A 235 25.02 -28.38 7.64
C ARG A 235 26.21 -27.84 8.41
N GLU A 236 26.31 -26.52 8.56
CA GLU A 236 27.38 -25.87 9.33
C GLU A 236 27.36 -26.34 10.80
N ALA A 237 26.17 -26.46 11.39
CA ALA A 237 26.00 -26.94 12.77
C ALA A 237 26.25 -28.44 12.98
N HIS A 238 26.47 -29.23 11.93
CA HIS A 238 26.83 -30.65 12.03
C HIS A 238 28.27 -30.93 11.58
N ALA A 239 28.96 -29.91 11.03
CA ALA A 239 30.34 -30.00 10.56
C ALA A 239 31.36 -29.39 11.53
N GLY A 240 30.91 -28.73 12.60
CA GLY A 240 31.73 -28.24 13.71
C GLY A 240 31.38 -28.96 15.01
#